data_AF-A0A839ZF33-F1
#
_entry.id   AF-A0A839ZF33-F1
#
_cell.length_a   1.000
_cell.length_b   1.000
_cell.length_c   1.000
_cell.angle_alpha   90.00
_cell.angle_beta   90.00
_cell.angle_gamma   90.00
#
_symmetry.space_group_name_H-M   'P 1'
#
loop_
_entity.id
_entity.type
_entity.pdbx_description
1 polymer ?
#
loop_
_entity_poly.entity_id
_entity_poly.type
_entity_poly.pdbx_seq_one_letter_code
_entity_poly.pdbx_strand_id
1 'polypeptide(L)'
;MSSTDPFDRMRFTVRRVSWWQVAIVVAVALAVGTALALVAASVFLVVFPVVAIAGLAYRLFGRRPSARREDGPTVIEAEYRVLSPEEAAREADPRWSPDRRLR
;
A
#
# COMPACT_ATOMS: atom_id res chain seq x y z
N MET A 1 -21.19 -46.06 -61.87
CA MET A 1 -21.21 -44.59 -62.00
C MET A 1 -22.55 -44.10 -61.46
N SER A 2 -22.57 -43.49 -60.28
CA SER A 2 -23.40 -42.32 -59.97
C SER A 2 -23.10 -41.84 -58.54
N SER A 3 -22.49 -40.65 -58.51
CA SER A 3 -22.33 -39.66 -57.44
C SER A 3 -22.55 -40.07 -55.98
N THR A 4 -21.44 -40.32 -55.27
CA THR A 4 -21.34 -40.03 -53.84
C THR A 4 -21.24 -38.50 -53.72
N ASP A 5 -22.34 -37.84 -53.41
CA ASP A 5 -22.37 -36.38 -53.25
C ASP A 5 -21.62 -35.99 -51.95
N PRO A 6 -20.43 -35.36 -52.03
CA PRO A 6 -19.62 -35.07 -50.85
C PRO A 6 -20.04 -33.78 -50.12
N PHE A 7 -21.07 -33.08 -50.61
CA PHE A 7 -21.45 -31.75 -50.12
C PHE A 7 -22.50 -31.75 -49.00
N ASP A 8 -23.09 -32.90 -48.63
CA ASP A 8 -24.13 -32.97 -47.58
C ASP A 8 -23.56 -32.94 -46.13
N ARG A 9 -22.23 -32.89 -45.95
CA ARG A 9 -21.60 -32.83 -44.62
C ARG A 9 -21.44 -31.44 -44.03
N MET A 10 -21.81 -30.38 -44.76
CA MET A 10 -21.64 -29.00 -44.34
C MET A 10 -22.96 -28.24 -44.22
N ARG A 11 -24.01 -28.90 -43.70
CA ARG A 11 -25.11 -28.17 -43.08
C ARG A 11 -24.62 -27.59 -41.76
N PHE A 12 -23.99 -26.41 -41.84
CA PHE A 12 -23.97 -25.45 -40.75
C PHE A 12 -25.43 -25.21 -40.34
N THR A 13 -25.92 -26.06 -39.46
CA THR A 13 -27.23 -25.90 -38.85
C THR A 13 -27.06 -24.68 -37.98
N VAL A 14 -27.44 -23.52 -38.50
CA VAL A 14 -27.66 -22.31 -37.71
C VAL A 14 -28.83 -22.65 -36.80
N ARG A 15 -28.53 -23.42 -35.74
CA ARG A 15 -29.48 -23.85 -34.72
C ARG A 15 -29.78 -22.57 -33.96
N ARG A 16 -30.90 -21.92 -34.33
CA ARG A 16 -31.39 -20.70 -33.69
C ARG A 16 -31.17 -20.85 -32.19
N VAL A 17 -30.38 -19.96 -31.61
CA VAL A 17 -30.07 -19.97 -30.18
C VAL A 17 -31.40 -19.95 -29.45
N SER A 18 -31.67 -20.97 -28.65
CA SER A 18 -32.95 -21.01 -27.93
C SER A 18 -32.94 -19.90 -26.90
N TRP A 19 -34.07 -19.21 -26.73
CA TRP A 19 -34.17 -18.09 -25.78
C TRP A 19 -33.76 -18.49 -24.35
N TRP A 20 -33.97 -19.77 -24.00
CA TRP A 20 -33.47 -20.39 -22.77
C TRP A 20 -31.95 -20.39 -22.63
N GLN A 21 -31.19 -20.64 -23.70
CA GLN A 21 -29.73 -20.57 -23.66
C GLN A 21 -29.26 -19.13 -23.38
N VAL A 22 -29.93 -18.14 -23.97
CA VAL A 22 -29.64 -16.72 -23.70
C VAL A 22 -29.91 -16.39 -22.24
N ALA A 23 -31.06 -16.83 -21.70
CA ALA A 23 -31.40 -16.61 -20.30
C ALA A 23 -30.36 -17.23 -19.34
N ILE A 24 -29.86 -18.43 -19.63
CA ILE A 24 -28.81 -19.07 -18.83
C ILE A 24 -27.50 -18.29 -18.89
N VAL A 25 -27.06 -17.87 -20.09
CA VAL A 25 -25.83 -17.09 -20.23
C VAL A 25 -25.91 -15.77 -19.47
N VAL A 26 -27.05 -15.07 -19.57
CA VAL A 26 -27.30 -13.83 -18.82
C VAL A 26 -27.28 -14.09 -17.31
N ALA A 27 -27.94 -15.14 -16.84
CA ALA A 27 -27.95 -15.50 -15.43
C ALA A 27 -26.54 -15.80 -14.89
N VAL A 28 -25.74 -16.54 -15.67
CA VAL A 28 -24.34 -16.83 -15.32
C VAL A 28 -23.50 -15.54 -15.30
N ALA A 29 -23.66 -14.68 -16.32
CA ALA A 29 -22.95 -13.41 -16.37
C ALA A 29 -23.27 -12.52 -15.16
N LEU A 30 -24.55 -12.45 -14.77
CA LEU A 30 -24.97 -11.73 -13.57
C LEU A 30 -24.39 -12.36 -12.30
N ALA A 31 -24.45 -13.69 -12.16
CA ALA A 31 -23.91 -14.37 -10.99
C ALA A 31 -22.41 -14.11 -10.83
N VAL A 32 -21.65 -14.21 -11.92
CA VAL A 32 -20.20 -13.90 -11.92
C VAL A 32 -19.97 -12.43 -11.59
N GLY A 33 -20.72 -11.52 -12.22
CA GLY A 33 -20.63 -10.09 -11.94
C GLY A 33 -20.89 -9.75 -10.47
N THR A 34 -21.95 -10.32 -9.90
CA THR A 34 -22.28 -10.15 -8.48
C THR A 34 -21.20 -10.75 -7.57
N ALA A 35 -20.68 -11.94 -7.88
CA ALA A 35 -19.59 -12.53 -7.11
C ALA A 35 -18.34 -11.64 -7.11
N LEU A 36 -17.94 -11.11 -8.27
CA LEU A 36 -16.82 -10.17 -8.37
C LEU A 36 -17.08 -8.87 -7.61
N ALA A 37 -18.29 -8.32 -7.68
CA ALA A 37 -18.68 -7.13 -6.94
C ALA A 37 -18.59 -7.36 -5.42
N LEU A 38 -19.04 -8.52 -4.94
CA LEU A 38 -18.95 -8.89 -3.52
C LEU A 38 -17.50 -9.07 -3.06
N VAL A 39 -16.65 -9.71 -3.87
CA VAL A 39 -15.22 -9.85 -3.59
C VAL A 39 -14.57 -8.47 -3.51
N ALA A 40 -14.81 -7.60 -4.50
CA ALA A 40 -14.28 -6.24 -4.51
C ALA A 40 -14.74 -5.44 -3.29
N ALA A 41 -16.04 -5.49 -2.95
CA ALA A 41 -16.59 -4.83 -1.78
C ALA A 41 -15.98 -5.36 -0.48
N SER A 42 -15.77 -6.67 -0.37
CA SER A 42 -15.15 -7.30 0.80
C SER A 42 -13.70 -6.87 0.98
N VAL A 43 -12.92 -6.90 -0.11
CA VAL A 43 -11.53 -6.41 -0.09
C VAL A 43 -11.49 -4.94 0.29
N PHE A 44 -12.35 -4.12 -0.29
CA PHE A 44 -12.43 -2.69 0.04
C PHE A 44 -12.74 -2.48 1.53
N LEU A 45 -13.70 -3.22 2.09
CA LEU A 45 -14.09 -3.12 3.49
C LEU A 45 -12.94 -3.43 4.45
N VAL A 46 -11.99 -4.29 4.04
CA VAL A 46 -10.81 -4.64 4.86
C VAL A 46 -9.63 -3.71 4.59
N VAL A 47 -9.32 -3.44 3.33
CA VAL A 47 -8.14 -2.66 2.95
C VAL A 47 -8.32 -1.19 3.32
N PHE A 48 -9.51 -0.63 3.12
CA PHE A 48 -9.78 0.78 3.44
C PHE A 48 -9.46 1.14 4.89
N PRO A 49 -9.99 0.44 5.93
CA PRO A 49 -9.66 0.77 7.31
C PRO A 49 -8.18 0.52 7.62
N VAL A 50 -7.55 -0.51 7.04
CA VAL A 50 -6.11 -0.74 7.22
C VAL A 50 -5.29 0.45 6.70
N VAL A 51 -5.59 0.92 5.49
CA VAL A 51 -4.91 2.08 4.89
C VAL A 51 -5.22 3.35 5.67
N ALA A 52 -6.46 3.54 6.13
CA ALA A 52 -6.84 4.69 6.93
C ALA A 52 -6.08 4.72 8.27
N ILE A 53 -5.99 3.60 8.97
CA ILE A 53 -5.25 3.48 10.22
C ILE A 53 -3.76 3.65 9.98
N ALA A 54 -3.19 3.00 8.96
CA ALA A 54 -1.78 3.14 8.62
C ALA A 54 -1.42 4.57 8.23
N GLY A 55 -2.27 5.24 7.45
CA GLY A 55 -2.10 6.65 7.07
C GLY A 55 -2.22 7.59 8.27
N LEU A 56 -3.16 7.33 9.19
CA LEU A 56 -3.30 8.08 10.43
C LEU A 56 -2.08 7.89 11.33
N ALA A 57 -1.61 6.66 11.49
CA ALA A 57 -0.40 6.34 12.23
C ALA A 57 0.84 7.01 11.59
N TYR A 58 0.96 6.97 10.27
CA TYR A 58 2.02 7.67 9.55
C TYR A 58 1.95 9.19 9.75
N ARG A 59 0.77 9.79 9.74
CA ARG A 59 0.61 11.23 10.02
C ARG A 59 0.99 11.60 11.45
N LEU A 60 0.62 10.77 12.42
CA LEU A 60 0.86 11.03 13.85
C LEU A 60 2.30 10.72 14.27
N PHE A 61 2.88 9.62 13.77
CA PHE A 61 4.18 9.10 14.19
C PHE A 61 5.29 9.27 13.14
N GLY A 62 4.95 9.53 11.87
CA GLY A 62 5.90 9.77 10.78
C GLY A 62 6.54 11.16 10.78
N ARG A 63 6.12 12.05 11.69
CA ARG A 63 6.84 13.28 12.04
C ARG A 63 7.87 13.09 13.17
N ARG A 64 8.14 11.86 13.62
CA ARG A 64 9.28 11.64 14.51
C ARG A 64 10.58 11.88 13.74
N PRO A 65 11.49 12.76 14.22
CA PRO A 65 12.84 12.80 13.71
C PRO A 65 13.40 11.38 13.84
N SER A 66 14.02 10.89 12.77
CA SER A 66 14.58 9.55 12.60
C SER A 66 15.13 8.94 13.89
N ALA A 67 14.28 8.29 14.67
CA ALA A 67 14.69 7.29 15.64
C ALA A 67 14.78 6.00 14.82
N ARG A 68 15.92 5.88 14.14
CA ARG A 68 16.38 4.68 13.46
C ARG A 68 16.12 3.52 14.40
N ARG A 69 15.20 2.62 14.03
CA ARG A 69 15.12 1.30 14.65
C ARG A 69 16.38 0.57 14.24
N GLU A 70 17.36 0.64 15.11
CA GLU A 70 18.57 -0.14 15.05
C GLU A 70 18.30 -1.46 15.78
N ASP A 71 17.98 -2.52 15.02
CA ASP A 71 18.60 -3.83 15.28
C ASP A 71 20.03 -3.82 14.70
N GLY A 72 20.76 -2.76 15.02
CA GLY A 72 22.10 -2.44 14.56
C GLY A 72 22.84 -1.68 15.68
N PRO A 73 24.16 -1.53 15.61
CA PRO A 73 24.90 -0.83 16.65
C PRO A 73 24.36 0.58 16.81
N THR A 74 24.09 0.99 18.07
CA THR A 74 23.60 2.33 18.40
C THR A 74 24.60 3.38 17.96
N VAL A 75 24.42 3.94 16.75
CA VAL A 75 25.30 5.00 16.25
C VAL A 75 24.81 6.32 16.82
N ILE A 76 25.38 6.70 17.96
CA ILE A 76 25.25 8.04 18.50
C ILE A 76 26.10 8.96 17.61
N GLU A 77 25.46 9.64 16.66
CA GLU A 77 26.07 10.77 15.94
C GLU A 77 26.26 11.94 16.92
N ALA A 78 27.40 11.93 17.61
CA ALA A 78 27.86 13.07 18.39
C ALA A 78 28.67 13.98 17.47
N GLU A 79 28.12 15.15 17.17
CA GLU A 79 28.86 16.24 16.54
C GLU A 79 29.93 16.71 17.54
N TYR A 80 31.19 16.30 17.35
CA TYR A 80 32.27 16.70 18.23
C TYR A 80 32.69 18.13 17.87
N ARG A 81 32.43 19.07 18.79
CA ARG A 81 33.00 20.41 18.72
C ARG A 81 34.34 20.38 19.42
N VAL A 82 35.43 20.58 18.67
CA VAL A 82 36.77 20.75 19.27
C VAL A 82 36.80 22.12 19.93
N LEU A 83 36.74 22.14 21.26
CA LEU A 83 36.96 23.35 22.03
C LEU A 83 38.46 23.66 22.03
N SER A 84 38.79 24.93 21.79
CA SER A 84 40.15 25.41 22.04
C SER A 84 40.48 25.32 23.54
N PRO A 85 41.76 25.20 23.93
CA PRO A 85 42.15 25.08 25.34
C PRO A 85 41.60 26.22 26.23
N GLU A 86 41.43 27.41 25.65
CA GLU A 86 40.87 28.58 26.35
C GLU A 86 39.35 28.49 26.55
N GLU A 87 38.63 27.87 25.62
CA GLU A 87 37.18 27.63 25.73
C GLU A 87 36.89 26.53 26.75
N ALA A 88 37.67 25.46 26.74
CA ALA A 88 37.57 24.37 27.72
C ALA A 88 37.83 24.87 29.16
N ALA A 89 38.78 25.79 29.34
CA ALA A 89 39.05 26.38 30.65
C ALA A 89 37.93 27.32 31.15
N ARG A 90 37.23 28.00 30.23
CA ARG A 90 36.09 28.88 30.55
C ARG A 90 34.85 28.09 30.95
N GLU A 91 34.61 26.95 30.30
CA GLU A 91 33.43 26.12 30.54
C GLU A 91 33.60 25.24 31.80
N ALA A 92 34.84 24.90 32.15
CA ALA A 92 35.19 24.20 33.37
C ALA A 92 35.19 25.08 34.63
N ASP A 93 35.00 26.40 34.52
CA ASP A 93 34.93 27.29 35.68
C ASP A 93 33.51 27.27 36.29
N PRO A 94 33.29 26.66 37.47
CA PRO A 94 31.98 26.61 38.12
C PRO A 94 31.47 27.98 38.58
N ARG A 95 32.26 29.05 38.46
CA ARG A 95 31.84 30.44 38.74
C ARG A 95 31.33 31.18 37.52
N TRP A 96 31.47 30.63 36.30
CA TRP A 96 31.01 31.28 35.09
C TRP A 96 29.53 31.00 34.80
N SER A 97 28.65 31.83 35.37
CA SER A 97 27.24 31.89 34.98
C SER A 97 27.00 33.11 34.06
N PRO A 98 26.86 32.95 32.73
CA PRO A 98 26.58 34.06 31.82
C PRO A 98 25.19 34.70 32.03
N ASP A 99 24.28 34.02 32.73
CA ASP A 99 22.87 34.43 32.90
C ASP A 99 22.61 35.50 33.99
N ARG A 100 23.65 36.09 34.59
CA ARG A 100 23.47 37.06 35.69
C ARG A 100 23.53 38.54 35.30
N ARG A 101 23.53 38.89 34.01
CA ARG A 101 23.71 40.30 33.54
C ARG A 101 22.59 40.87 32.66
N LEU A 102 21.38 40.30 32.66
CA LEU A 102 20.23 40.87 31.93
C LEU A 102 18.96 40.97 32.78
N ARG A 103 19.09 41.37 34.05
CA ARG A 103 17.99 41.91 34.84
C ARG A 103 18.36 43.28 35.38
#